data_AF-A0A7V6T2F5-F1
#
_entry.id   AF-A0A7V6T2F5-F1
#
_cell.length_a   1.000
_cell.length_b   1.000
_cell.length_c   1.000
_cell.angle_alpha   90.00
_cell.angle_beta   90.00
_cell.angle_gamma   90.00
#
_symmetry.space_group_name_H-M   'P 1'
#
loop_
_entity.id
_entity.type
_entity.pdbx_description
1 polymer ?
#
loop_
_entity_poly.entity_id
_entity_poly.type
_entity_poly.pdbx_seq_one_letter_code
_entity_poly.pdbx_strand_id
1 'polypeptide(L)'
;MRYYSDGNLAKTYYQQSIPQELPDVFAPYPDDDVEKNKENKRRRQNRLEQENEVRYRYKSVTRARTKISLRLLAVILALATVVGYIVWRSAKVTEMSFYNAGLKRQISELDKQNSLLQDKIFSKSSLNTVKDAASTELGLQKPGSDQIIYVPASILKPVISGEEIDAAAEETRAARLPAENMKLIELWVRSR
;
A
#
# COMPACT_ATOMS: atom_id res chain seq x y z
N MET A 1 -29.36 -55.18 39.50
CA MET A 1 -30.11 -54.28 38.60
C MET A 1 -30.02 -54.82 37.18
N ARG A 2 -31.13 -55.38 36.66
CA ARG A 2 -31.37 -55.57 35.23
C ARG A 2 -32.83 -55.17 34.99
N TYR A 3 -33.02 -54.15 34.16
CA TYR A 3 -34.32 -53.59 33.85
C TYR A 3 -35.04 -54.49 32.83
N TYR A 4 -36.33 -54.65 33.02
CA TYR A 4 -37.31 -55.44 32.27
C TYR A 4 -37.12 -55.38 30.73
N SER A 5 -36.93 -56.54 30.09
CA SER A 5 -36.81 -56.65 28.63
C SER A 5 -38.08 -57.16 27.91
N ASP A 6 -39.13 -57.57 28.61
CA ASP A 6 -40.29 -58.19 27.95
C ASP A 6 -41.61 -57.68 28.53
N GLY A 7 -42.04 -56.52 28.04
CA GLY A 7 -43.34 -55.91 28.32
C GLY A 7 -44.50 -56.51 27.51
N ASN A 8 -44.44 -57.78 27.10
CA ASN A 8 -45.51 -58.44 26.36
C ASN A 8 -45.75 -59.86 26.87
N LEU A 9 -46.41 -59.97 28.02
CA LEU A 9 -46.93 -61.22 28.58
C LEU A 9 -48.22 -61.73 27.88
N ALA A 10 -48.65 -61.09 26.79
CA ALA A 10 -49.89 -61.42 26.10
C ALA A 10 -49.78 -62.61 25.12
N LYS A 11 -48.63 -63.28 25.02
CA LYS A 11 -48.36 -64.21 23.91
C LYS A 11 -48.51 -65.71 24.21
N THR A 12 -49.06 -66.12 25.36
CA THR A 12 -49.09 -67.55 25.74
C THR A 12 -50.47 -68.18 25.96
N TYR A 13 -51.58 -67.53 25.60
CA TYR A 13 -52.93 -68.10 25.81
C TYR A 13 -53.74 -68.43 24.55
N TYR A 14 -53.16 -68.41 23.35
CA TYR A 14 -53.90 -68.67 22.10
C TYR A 14 -53.47 -69.94 21.38
N GLN A 15 -53.31 -71.04 22.10
CA GLN A 15 -53.20 -72.36 21.48
C GLN A 15 -54.30 -73.29 22.00
N GLN A 16 -55.54 -72.85 21.79
CA GLN A 16 -56.73 -73.68 21.85
C GLN A 16 -57.53 -73.41 20.58
N SER A 17 -57.47 -74.34 19.62
CA SER A 17 -58.29 -74.30 18.42
C SER A 17 -59.70 -74.79 18.77
N ILE A 18 -60.53 -73.87 19.26
CA ILE A 18 -61.98 -74.07 19.34
C ILE A 18 -62.52 -73.68 17.95
N PRO A 19 -63.26 -74.54 17.24
CA PRO A 19 -63.92 -74.14 16.01
C PRO A 19 -65.09 -73.22 16.38
N GLN A 20 -64.83 -71.92 16.45
CA GLN A 20 -65.89 -70.91 16.40
C GLN A 20 -66.21 -70.69 14.92
N GLU A 21 -67.28 -71.32 14.45
CA GLU A 21 -67.95 -70.81 13.25
C GLU A 21 -68.50 -69.43 13.61
N LEU A 22 -67.76 -68.40 13.18
CA LEU A 22 -68.25 -67.03 13.20
C LEU A 22 -69.51 -67.00 12.33
N PRO A 23 -70.63 -66.42 12.77
CA PRO A 23 -71.72 -66.13 11.86
C PRO A 23 -71.16 -65.30 10.71
N ASP A 24 -71.59 -65.57 9.47
CA ASP A 24 -71.29 -64.77 8.28
C ASP A 24 -71.86 -63.36 8.48
N VAL A 25 -71.17 -62.56 9.30
CA VAL A 25 -71.39 -61.13 9.36
C VAL A 25 -70.87 -60.65 8.03
N PHE A 26 -71.80 -60.23 7.16
CA PHE A 26 -71.50 -59.50 5.95
C PHE A 26 -70.57 -58.35 6.32
N ALA A 27 -69.26 -58.56 6.16
CA ALA A 27 -68.29 -57.50 6.21
C ALA A 27 -68.65 -56.61 5.01
N PRO A 28 -69.05 -55.34 5.22
CA PRO A 28 -69.28 -54.44 4.11
C PRO A 28 -68.01 -54.49 3.26
N TYR A 29 -68.17 -54.86 1.98
CA TYR A 29 -67.07 -54.84 1.03
C TYR A 29 -66.40 -53.47 1.16
N PRO A 30 -65.06 -53.38 1.24
CA PRO A 30 -64.40 -52.09 1.39
C PRO A 30 -64.93 -51.15 0.31
N ASP A 31 -65.64 -50.12 0.75
CA ASP A 31 -66.31 -49.14 -0.08
C ASP A 31 -65.27 -48.54 -1.06
N ASP A 32 -65.38 -48.88 -2.35
CA ASP A 32 -64.43 -48.51 -3.42
C ASP A 32 -64.17 -46.98 -3.50
N ASP A 33 -65.14 -46.19 -3.03
CA ASP A 33 -65.09 -44.75 -2.90
C ASP A 33 -64.14 -44.27 -1.80
N VAL A 34 -63.97 -45.02 -0.71
CA VAL A 34 -63.02 -44.69 0.37
C VAL A 34 -61.58 -44.86 -0.11
N GLU A 35 -61.28 -45.93 -0.84
CA GLU A 35 -59.95 -46.15 -1.42
C GLU A 35 -59.62 -45.11 -2.49
N LYS A 36 -60.55 -44.82 -3.40
CA LYS A 36 -60.39 -43.75 -4.41
C LYS A 36 -60.16 -42.38 -3.78
N ASN A 37 -60.87 -42.05 -2.70
CA ASN A 37 -60.70 -40.77 -2.01
C ASN A 37 -59.31 -40.67 -1.35
N LYS A 38 -58.83 -41.77 -0.73
CA LYS A 38 -57.49 -41.85 -0.13
C LYS A 38 -56.40 -41.71 -1.20
N GLU A 39 -56.57 -42.34 -2.36
CA GLU A 39 -55.64 -42.21 -3.49
C GLU A 39 -55.64 -40.78 -4.07
N ASN A 40 -56.81 -40.18 -4.26
CA ASN A 40 -56.93 -38.80 -4.73
C ASN A 40 -56.28 -37.79 -3.77
N LYS A 41 -56.41 -38.02 -2.45
CA LYS A 41 -55.75 -37.20 -1.43
C LYS A 41 -54.22 -37.31 -1.50
N ARG A 42 -53.68 -38.52 -1.73
CA ARG A 42 -52.25 -38.76 -1.95
C ARG A 42 -51.75 -38.09 -3.23
N ARG A 43 -52.47 -38.24 -4.34
CA ARG A 43 -52.15 -37.58 -5.62
C ARG A 43 -52.11 -36.05 -5.47
N ARG A 44 -53.05 -35.48 -4.72
CA ARG A 44 -53.10 -34.04 -4.43
C ARG A 44 -51.92 -33.60 -3.55
N GLN A 45 -51.56 -34.36 -2.52
CA GLN A 45 -50.37 -34.08 -1.69
C GLN A 45 -49.09 -34.12 -2.52
N ASN A 46 -48.87 -35.17 -3.30
CA ASN A 46 -47.69 -35.31 -4.14
C ASN A 46 -47.57 -34.16 -5.17
N ARG A 47 -48.70 -33.70 -5.73
CA ARG A 47 -48.71 -32.55 -6.65
C ARG A 47 -48.33 -31.24 -5.95
N LEU A 48 -48.85 -31.01 -4.75
CA LEU A 48 -48.51 -29.84 -3.94
C LEU A 48 -47.06 -29.85 -3.48
N GLU A 49 -46.50 -31.01 -3.17
CA GLU A 49 -45.08 -31.18 -2.85
C GLU A 49 -44.20 -30.87 -4.06
N GLN A 50 -44.51 -31.43 -5.23
CA GLN A 50 -43.79 -31.13 -6.47
C GLN A 50 -43.85 -29.63 -6.83
N GLU A 51 -45.02 -29.01 -6.74
CA GLU A 51 -45.15 -27.57 -7.01
C GLU A 51 -44.37 -26.71 -6.02
N ASN A 52 -44.34 -27.10 -4.74
CA ASN A 52 -43.53 -26.43 -3.73
C ASN A 52 -42.04 -26.59 -4.02
N GLU A 53 -41.57 -27.79 -4.33
CA GLU A 53 -40.17 -28.04 -4.69
C GLU A 53 -39.73 -27.19 -5.88
N VAL A 54 -40.54 -27.13 -6.95
CA VAL A 54 -40.27 -26.28 -8.10
C VAL A 54 -40.22 -24.81 -7.68
N ARG A 55 -41.16 -24.32 -6.86
CA ARG A 55 -41.13 -22.94 -6.36
C ARG A 55 -39.91 -22.65 -5.49
N TYR A 56 -39.49 -23.59 -4.63
CA TYR A 56 -38.28 -23.47 -3.82
C TYR A 56 -37.03 -23.43 -4.69
N ARG A 57 -36.94 -24.30 -5.70
CA ARG A 57 -35.84 -24.30 -6.69
C ARG A 57 -35.77 -22.98 -7.43
N TYR A 58 -36.89 -22.48 -7.98
CA TYR A 58 -36.94 -21.17 -8.64
C TYR A 58 -36.52 -20.03 -7.70
N LYS A 59 -37.07 -19.96 -6.48
CA LYS A 59 -36.68 -18.94 -5.49
C LYS A 59 -35.20 -19.02 -5.10
N SER A 60 -34.65 -20.23 -4.99
CA SER A 60 -33.24 -20.43 -4.65
C SER A 60 -32.30 -19.98 -5.78
N VAL A 61 -32.66 -20.25 -7.04
CA VAL A 61 -31.90 -19.82 -8.22
C VAL A 61 -31.91 -18.30 -8.34
N THR A 62 -33.06 -17.65 -8.13
CA THR A 62 -33.15 -16.18 -8.15
C THR A 62 -32.29 -15.56 -7.03
N ARG A 63 -32.32 -16.14 -5.82
CA ARG A 63 -31.47 -15.69 -4.70
C ARG A 63 -29.97 -15.92 -4.95
N ALA A 64 -29.60 -17.00 -5.64
CA ALA A 64 -28.22 -17.27 -6.02
C ALA A 64 -27.73 -16.24 -7.05
N ARG A 65 -28.55 -15.96 -8.07
CA ARG A 65 -28.25 -14.94 -9.08
C ARG A 65 -28.14 -13.55 -8.46
N THR A 66 -29.06 -13.13 -7.59
CA THR A 66 -28.97 -11.82 -6.94
C THR A 66 -27.73 -11.70 -6.06
N LYS A 67 -27.33 -12.75 -5.32
CA LYS A 67 -26.06 -12.75 -4.56
C LYS A 67 -24.84 -12.59 -5.46
N ILE A 68 -24.83 -13.24 -6.63
CA ILE A 68 -23.75 -13.11 -7.62
C ILE A 68 -23.72 -11.70 -8.19
N SER A 69 -24.88 -11.15 -8.58
CA SER A 69 -25.00 -9.76 -9.05
C SER A 69 -24.49 -8.76 -8.01
N LEU A 70 -24.81 -8.98 -6.73
CA LEU A 70 -24.41 -8.10 -5.63
C LEU A 70 -22.90 -8.16 -5.36
N ARG A 71 -22.30 -9.35 -5.49
CA ARG A 71 -20.83 -9.50 -5.45
C ARG A 71 -20.15 -8.78 -6.62
N LEU A 72 -20.68 -8.93 -7.84
CA LEU A 72 -20.14 -8.21 -9.00
C LEU A 72 -20.25 -6.70 -8.83
N LEU A 73 -21.39 -6.22 -8.33
CA LEU A 73 -21.60 -4.79 -8.04
C LEU A 73 -20.62 -4.28 -6.96
N ALA A 74 -20.36 -5.08 -5.92
CA ALA A 74 -19.38 -4.74 -4.90
C ALA A 74 -17.94 -4.67 -5.46
N VAL A 75 -17.57 -5.57 -6.37
CA VAL A 75 -16.26 -5.54 -7.04
C VAL A 75 -16.13 -4.30 -7.93
N ILE A 76 -17.18 -3.94 -8.67
CA ILE A 76 -17.19 -2.73 -9.50
C ILE A 76 -17.05 -1.47 -8.63
N LEU A 77 -17.77 -1.40 -7.51
CA LEU A 77 -17.63 -0.30 -6.55
C LEU A 77 -16.21 -0.24 -5.97
N ALA A 78 -15.62 -1.37 -5.61
CA ALA A 78 -14.24 -1.43 -5.10
C ALA A 78 -13.22 -0.96 -6.16
N LEU A 79 -13.41 -1.33 -7.43
CA LEU A 79 -12.57 -0.84 -8.52
C LEU A 79 -12.73 0.68 -8.71
N ALA A 80 -13.97 1.18 -8.68
CA ALA A 80 -14.26 2.60 -8.82
C ALA A 80 -13.63 3.42 -7.68
N THR A 81 -13.66 2.92 -6.43
CA THR A 81 -13.03 3.60 -5.30
C THR A 81 -11.51 3.61 -5.41
N VAL A 82 -10.88 2.52 -5.85
CA VAL A 82 -9.43 2.45 -6.08
C VAL A 82 -9.01 3.43 -7.18
N VAL A 83 -9.72 3.45 -8.32
CA VAL A 83 -9.43 4.39 -9.41
C VAL A 83 -9.64 5.84 -8.97
N GLY A 84 -10.74 6.13 -8.26
CA GLY A 84 -11.00 7.46 -7.72
C GLY A 84 -9.91 7.91 -6.73
N TYR A 85 -9.44 7.01 -5.86
CA TYR A 85 -8.35 7.29 -4.94
C TYR A 85 -7.03 7.58 -5.68
N ILE A 86 -6.71 6.81 -6.72
CA ILE A 86 -5.53 7.04 -7.56
C ILE A 86 -5.61 8.40 -8.24
N VAL A 87 -6.77 8.76 -8.82
CA VAL A 87 -6.95 10.07 -9.48
C VAL A 87 -6.85 11.21 -8.47
N TRP A 88 -7.44 11.07 -7.27
CA TRP A 88 -7.33 12.07 -6.21
C TRP A 88 -5.89 12.23 -5.71
N ARG A 89 -5.18 11.13 -5.47
CA ARG A 89 -3.74 11.14 -5.15
C ARG A 89 -2.93 11.76 -6.27
N SER A 90 -3.20 11.42 -7.53
CA SER A 90 -2.50 11.99 -8.69
C SER A 90 -2.78 13.48 -8.86
N ALA A 91 -4.00 13.95 -8.59
CA ALA A 91 -4.31 15.38 -8.57
C ALA A 91 -3.50 16.11 -7.48
N LYS A 92 -3.43 15.54 -6.27
CA LYS A 92 -2.61 16.07 -5.17
C LYS A 92 -1.10 15.98 -5.43
N VAL A 93 -0.64 14.91 -6.08
CA VAL A 93 0.76 14.72 -6.49
C VAL A 93 1.11 15.64 -7.66
N THR A 94 0.15 15.99 -8.52
CA THR A 94 0.35 16.94 -9.62
C THR A 94 0.58 18.36 -9.08
N GLU A 95 -0.16 18.78 -8.04
CA GLU A 95 0.15 20.00 -7.29
C GLU A 95 1.60 19.99 -6.75
N MET A 96 2.07 18.85 -6.20
CA MET A 96 3.46 18.71 -5.74
C MET A 96 4.50 18.57 -6.88
N SER A 97 4.11 18.10 -8.06
CA SER A 97 4.99 17.98 -9.22
C SER A 97 5.35 19.35 -9.80
N PHE A 98 4.41 20.31 -9.78
CA PHE A 98 4.72 21.70 -10.11
C PHE A 98 5.71 22.32 -9.11
N TYR A 99 5.64 21.95 -7.83
CA TYR A 99 6.61 22.35 -6.82
C TYR A 99 8.02 21.78 -7.11
N ASN A 100 8.12 20.50 -7.47
CA ASN A 100 9.39 19.86 -7.84
C ASN A 100 9.99 20.39 -9.16
N ALA A 101 9.16 20.72 -10.15
CA ALA A 101 9.62 21.35 -11.38
C ALA A 101 10.09 22.79 -11.16
N GLY A 102 9.49 23.50 -10.19
CA GLY A 102 9.92 24.82 -9.74
C GLY A 102 11.27 24.78 -9.00
N LEU A 103 11.43 23.84 -8.06
CA LEU A 103 12.68 23.60 -7.35
C LEU A 103 13.81 23.20 -8.31
N LYS A 104 13.54 22.36 -9.31
CA LYS A 104 14.53 21.97 -10.33
C LYS A 104 14.95 23.16 -11.21
N ARG A 105 14.05 24.09 -11.50
CA ARG A 105 14.39 25.35 -12.18
C ARG A 105 15.24 26.26 -11.30
N GLN A 106 14.91 26.40 -10.02
CA GLN A 106 15.69 27.22 -9.09
C GLN A 106 17.12 26.67 -8.90
N ILE A 107 17.27 25.35 -8.80
CA ILE A 107 18.58 24.70 -8.76
C ILE A 107 19.36 24.96 -10.05
N SER A 108 18.73 24.78 -11.22
CA SER A 108 19.40 25.07 -12.50
C SER A 108 19.78 26.53 -12.69
N GLU A 109 19.00 27.46 -12.14
CA GLU A 109 19.32 28.90 -12.18
C GLU A 109 20.47 29.22 -11.22
N LEU A 110 20.48 28.65 -10.02
CA LEU A 110 21.59 28.77 -9.06
C LEU A 110 22.89 28.17 -9.60
N ASP A 111 22.85 27.00 -10.24
CA ASP A 111 24.03 26.39 -10.86
C ASP A 111 24.59 27.25 -12.00
N LYS A 112 23.73 27.86 -12.81
CA LYS A 112 24.15 28.82 -13.84
C LYS A 112 24.75 30.08 -13.25
N GLN A 113 24.19 30.59 -12.15
CA GLN A 113 24.75 31.75 -11.47
C GLN A 113 26.11 31.43 -10.87
N ASN A 114 26.26 30.25 -10.26
CA ASN A 114 27.54 29.77 -9.75
C ASN A 114 28.57 29.62 -10.87
N SER A 115 28.22 29.02 -12.02
CA SER A 115 29.16 28.88 -13.14
C SER A 115 29.56 30.25 -13.70
N LEU A 116 28.61 31.18 -13.86
CA LEU A 116 28.91 32.55 -14.30
C LEU A 116 29.77 33.32 -13.30
N LEU A 117 29.56 33.12 -12.00
CA LEU A 117 30.41 33.70 -10.96
C LEU A 117 31.80 33.08 -10.98
N GLN A 118 31.92 31.77 -11.20
CA GLN A 118 33.19 31.08 -11.36
C GLN A 118 33.95 31.59 -12.59
N ASP A 119 33.27 31.74 -13.73
CA ASP A 119 33.86 32.31 -14.96
C ASP A 119 34.28 33.78 -14.76
N LYS A 120 33.50 34.56 -14.00
CA LYS A 120 33.88 35.92 -13.60
C LYS A 120 35.09 35.95 -12.67
N ILE A 121 35.19 35.00 -11.73
CA ILE A 121 36.36 34.86 -10.86
C ILE A 121 37.56 34.43 -11.69
N PHE A 122 37.43 33.45 -12.59
CA PHE A 122 38.52 33.02 -13.47
C PHE A 122 38.97 34.11 -14.43
N SER A 123 38.05 34.90 -14.99
CA SER A 123 38.41 36.03 -15.86
C SER A 123 39.10 37.15 -15.09
N LYS A 124 38.67 37.49 -13.87
CA LYS A 124 39.33 38.49 -13.02
C LYS A 124 40.63 38.00 -12.37
N SER A 125 40.71 36.70 -12.08
CA SER A 125 41.90 36.02 -11.56
C SER A 125 42.88 35.65 -12.67
N SER A 126 42.51 35.85 -13.95
CA SER A 126 43.43 35.60 -15.03
C SER A 126 44.58 36.60 -14.90
N LEU A 127 45.81 36.07 -14.79
CA LEU A 127 47.03 36.85 -14.66
C LEU A 127 47.15 37.94 -15.75
N ASN A 128 46.48 37.71 -16.89
CA ASN A 128 46.41 38.60 -18.04
C ASN A 128 45.65 39.89 -17.75
N THR A 129 44.50 39.86 -17.05
CA THR A 129 43.77 41.10 -16.72
C THR A 129 44.55 41.96 -15.73
N VAL A 130 45.23 41.32 -14.77
CA VAL A 130 46.11 42.03 -13.83
C VAL A 130 47.32 42.61 -14.54
N LYS A 131 47.92 41.86 -15.48
CA LYS A 131 49.03 42.34 -16.32
C LYS A 131 48.60 43.51 -17.20
N ASP A 132 47.43 43.44 -17.82
CA ASP A 132 46.93 44.48 -18.70
C ASP A 132 46.63 45.74 -17.89
N ALA A 133 45.89 45.65 -16.78
CA ALA A 133 45.63 46.79 -15.89
C ALA A 133 46.93 47.40 -15.33
N ALA A 134 47.89 46.56 -14.94
CA ALA A 134 49.21 47.03 -14.49
C ALA A 134 49.96 47.77 -15.62
N SER A 135 49.87 47.30 -16.86
CA SER A 135 50.55 47.94 -17.99
C SER A 135 49.86 49.21 -18.49
N THR A 136 48.53 49.26 -18.51
CA THR A 136 47.78 50.40 -19.06
C THR A 136 47.44 51.47 -18.03
N GLU A 137 47.04 51.09 -16.82
CA GLU A 137 46.63 52.06 -15.77
C GLU A 137 47.82 52.49 -14.91
N LEU A 138 48.71 51.55 -14.58
CA LEU A 138 49.86 51.82 -13.71
C LEU A 138 51.17 52.04 -14.50
N GLY A 139 51.16 51.85 -15.82
CA GLY A 139 52.34 51.99 -16.68
C GLY A 139 53.47 51.00 -16.35
N LEU A 140 53.17 49.91 -15.65
CA LEU A 140 54.16 48.95 -15.19
C LEU A 140 54.60 48.05 -16.35
N GLN A 141 55.92 47.93 -16.50
CA GLN A 141 56.54 47.04 -17.48
C GLN A 141 57.07 45.77 -16.82
N LYS A 142 57.15 44.68 -17.57
CA LYS A 142 57.72 43.43 -17.07
C LYS A 142 59.19 43.67 -16.69
N PRO A 143 59.64 43.35 -15.46
CA PRO A 143 61.02 43.56 -15.05
C PRO A 143 61.97 42.71 -15.88
N GLY A 144 63.16 43.27 -16.15
CA GLY A 144 64.28 42.54 -16.77
C GLY A 144 64.83 41.46 -15.84
N SER A 145 65.48 40.44 -16.40
CA SER A 145 66.05 39.33 -15.62
C SER A 145 67.10 39.78 -14.60
N ASP A 146 67.74 40.92 -14.84
CA ASP A 146 68.69 41.61 -13.97
C ASP A 146 68.04 42.28 -12.74
N GLN A 147 66.73 42.54 -12.79
CA GLN A 147 65.96 43.18 -11.71
C GLN A 147 65.26 42.15 -10.81
N ILE A 148 65.38 40.85 -11.09
CA ILE A 148 64.73 39.77 -10.33
C ILE A 148 65.73 39.18 -9.34
N ILE A 149 65.50 39.43 -8.04
CA ILE A 149 66.30 38.86 -6.96
C ILE A 149 65.51 37.72 -6.30
N TYR A 150 66.04 36.50 -6.38
CA TYR A 150 65.44 35.34 -5.74
C TYR A 150 65.91 35.23 -4.29
N VAL A 151 64.99 35.39 -3.34
CA VAL A 151 65.27 35.20 -1.92
C VAL A 151 64.88 33.77 -1.53
N PRO A 152 65.81 32.95 -0.99
CA PRO A 152 65.47 31.60 -0.54
C PRO A 152 64.55 31.64 0.69
N ALA A 153 63.58 30.73 0.73
CA ALA A 153 62.54 30.67 1.76
C ALA A 153 63.08 30.52 3.19
N SER A 154 64.33 30.05 3.35
CA SER A 154 65.02 29.92 4.64
C SER A 154 65.36 31.26 5.31
N ILE A 155 65.38 32.36 4.56
CA ILE A 155 65.69 33.72 5.06
C ILE A 155 64.41 34.50 5.38
N LEU A 156 63.26 34.06 4.86
CA LEU A 156 61.96 34.67 5.11
C LEU A 156 61.45 34.20 6.47
N LYS A 157 61.61 35.02 7.52
CA LYS A 157 60.79 34.86 8.71
C LYS A 157 59.34 35.22 8.33
N PRO A 158 58.36 34.35 8.63
CA PRO A 158 56.97 34.69 8.37
C PRO A 158 56.63 35.91 9.22
N VAL A 159 56.34 37.04 8.57
CA VAL A 159 55.75 38.19 9.21
C VAL A 159 54.32 37.79 9.53
N ILE A 160 54.10 37.43 10.79
CA ILE A 160 52.79 37.21 11.38
C ILE A 160 52.07 38.57 11.34
N SER A 161 51.27 38.81 10.30
CA SER A 161 50.20 39.81 10.35
C SER A 161 49.14 39.24 11.28
N GLY A 162 48.92 39.94 12.40
CA GLY A 162 48.26 39.43 13.60
C GLY A 162 46.90 38.78 13.35
N GLU A 163 46.83 37.48 13.63
CA GLU A 163 46.03 36.87 14.68
C GLU A 163 46.54 35.42 14.79
N GLU A 164 47.02 35.01 15.97
CA GLU A 164 47.43 33.62 16.21
C GLU A 164 46.25 32.70 15.95
N ILE A 165 46.24 32.05 14.80
CA ILE A 165 45.47 30.82 14.61
C ILE A 165 46.44 29.69 14.88
N ASP A 166 46.32 29.13 16.08
CA ASP A 166 46.95 27.88 16.47
C ASP A 166 46.70 26.83 15.38
N ALA A 167 47.71 26.52 14.58
CA ALA A 167 47.63 25.50 13.53
C ALA A 167 47.27 24.11 14.10
N ALA A 168 47.42 23.89 15.41
CA ALA A 168 46.98 22.70 16.12
C ALA A 168 45.45 22.68 16.43
N ALA A 169 44.79 23.85 16.45
CA ALA A 169 43.36 23.97 16.71
C ALA A 169 42.49 23.82 15.44
N GLU A 170 43.04 24.07 14.24
CA GLU A 170 42.32 23.85 12.99
C GLU A 170 42.18 22.37 12.64
N GLU A 171 43.19 21.54 12.92
CA GLU A 171 43.13 20.10 12.65
C GLU A 171 42.05 19.41 13.53
N THR A 172 41.88 19.89 14.76
CA THR A 172 40.84 19.41 15.68
C THR A 172 39.45 20.00 15.40
N ARG A 173 39.34 21.20 14.81
CA ARG A 173 38.06 21.78 14.35
C ARG A 173 37.58 21.12 13.05
N ALA A 174 38.46 20.88 12.08
CA ALA A 174 38.14 20.20 10.84
C ALA A 174 37.63 18.76 11.08
N ALA A 175 38.13 18.07 12.10
CA ALA A 175 37.64 16.76 12.52
C ALA A 175 36.35 16.79 13.36
N ARG A 176 36.06 17.89 14.08
CA ARG A 176 34.83 18.05 14.90
C ARG A 176 33.59 18.40 14.08
N LEU A 177 33.74 19.23 13.05
CA LEU A 177 32.64 19.66 12.18
C LEU A 177 31.85 18.51 11.51
N PRO A 178 32.47 17.43 10.98
CA PRO A 178 31.70 16.33 10.39
C PRO A 178 30.93 15.51 11.44
N ALA A 179 31.45 15.38 12.67
CA ALA A 179 30.82 14.58 13.72
C ALA A 179 29.56 15.24 14.31
N GLU A 180 29.55 16.56 14.42
CA GLU A 180 28.40 17.33 14.90
C GLU A 180 27.26 17.33 13.87
N ASN A 181 27.60 17.51 12.60
CA ASN A 181 26.65 17.46 11.49
C ASN A 181 26.03 16.06 11.35
N MET A 182 26.81 15.00 11.55
CA MET A 182 26.31 13.62 11.47
C MET A 182 25.33 13.28 12.61
N LYS A 183 25.55 13.80 13.83
CA LYS A 183 24.60 13.68 14.94
C LYS A 183 23.31 14.45 14.71
N LEU A 184 23.38 15.64 14.13
CA LEU A 184 22.19 16.42 13.76
C LEU A 184 21.35 15.72 12.70
N ILE A 185 22.00 15.08 11.72
CA ILE A 185 21.33 14.29 10.68
C ILE A 185 20.66 13.05 11.29
N GLU A 186 21.31 12.32 12.19
CA GLU A 186 20.68 11.18 12.88
C GLU A 186 19.49 11.58 13.76
N LEU A 187 19.58 12.70 14.48
CA LEU A 187 18.49 13.24 15.29
C LEU A 187 17.28 13.60 14.42
N TRP A 188 17.51 14.20 13.26
CA TRP A 188 16.44 14.56 12.33
C TRP A 188 15.76 13.32 11.74
N VAL A 189 16.53 12.30 11.34
CA VAL A 189 16.01 11.02 10.84
C VAL A 189 15.21 10.26 11.91
N ARG A 190 15.59 10.35 13.18
CA ARG A 190 14.89 9.70 14.30
C ARG A 190 13.62 10.43 14.74
N SER A 191 13.47 11.70 14.41
CA SER A 191 12.31 12.54 14.76
C SER A 191 11.14 12.48 13.77
N ARG A 192 11.22 11.59 12.77
CA ARG A 192 10.21 11.41 11.71
C ARG A 192 9.67 9.99 11.71
#